data_AF-A0A7V0IRP4-F1
#
_entry.id   AF-A0A7V0IRP4-F1
#
_cell.length_a   1.000
_cell.length_b   1.000
_cell.length_c   1.000
_cell.angle_alpha   90.00
_cell.angle_beta   90.00
_cell.angle_gamma   90.00
#
_symmetry.space_group_name_H-M   'P 1'
#
loop_
_entity.id
_entity.type
_entity.pdbx_description
1 polymer ?
#
loop_
_entity_poly.entity_id
_entity_poly.type
_entity_poly.pdbx_seq_one_letter_code
_entity_poly.pdbx_strand_id
1 'polypeptide(L)'
;MSEETQQRLRNFLAAADKGSVRSWSDLQRWHDEVLGLLRSVLPLDHDRVDLFARHPTHSTYRRDVGYLAERNPTEEQELKSKLDRLSNILRGILTELDARRASEPQLAPTGLHPWIAAAVVDLWNDGHHRQAVDEATRVIEIRLKAKLGREDLGGVPLVTAAFNPEPPKPGNPRLRFRSYTDRSRAWTNAHQGAMHFAQGCMMRIRNLLEHHAEEPSEQVALESLGALSLLARWVDEAVVVEHSPSRG
;
A
#
# COMPACT_ATOMS: atom_id res chain seq x y z
N MET A 1 -2.75 5.20 -15.35
CA MET A 1 -4.21 5.07 -15.18
C MET A 1 -4.51 5.22 -13.69
N SER A 2 -5.50 6.03 -13.29
CA SER A 2 -5.88 6.18 -11.88
C SER A 2 -6.59 4.93 -11.34
N GLU A 3 -6.60 4.74 -10.02
CA GLU A 3 -7.32 3.62 -9.38
C GLU A 3 -8.82 3.68 -9.65
N GLU A 4 -9.40 4.89 -9.72
CA GLU A 4 -10.79 5.10 -10.10
C GLU A 4 -11.10 4.54 -11.50
N THR A 5 -10.25 4.82 -12.49
CA THR A 5 -10.40 4.30 -13.86
C THR A 5 -10.22 2.78 -13.90
N GLN A 6 -9.29 2.22 -13.13
CA GLN A 6 -9.13 0.77 -13.01
C GLN A 6 -10.36 0.11 -12.41
N GLN A 7 -10.96 0.72 -11.38
CA GLN A 7 -12.16 0.20 -10.74
C GLN A 7 -13.38 0.29 -11.66
N ARG A 8 -13.53 1.40 -12.39
CA ARG A 8 -14.56 1.53 -13.44
C ARG A 8 -14.41 0.46 -14.51
N LEU A 9 -13.18 0.19 -14.97
CA LEU A 9 -12.90 -0.86 -15.92
C LEU A 9 -13.24 -2.26 -15.39
N ARG A 10 -12.89 -2.56 -14.13
CA ARG A 10 -13.25 -3.83 -13.47
C ARG A 10 -14.76 -4.03 -13.38
N ASN A 11 -15.48 -3.00 -12.96
CA ASN A 11 -16.95 -3.04 -12.86
C ASN A 11 -17.60 -3.25 -14.24
N PHE A 12 -17.06 -2.58 -15.27
CA PHE A 12 -17.50 -2.74 -16.65
C PHE A 12 -17.31 -4.19 -17.14
N LEU A 13 -16.10 -4.76 -17.00
CA LEU A 13 -15.82 -6.14 -17.43
C LEU A 13 -16.66 -7.18 -16.67
N ALA A 14 -16.89 -6.98 -15.38
CA ALA A 14 -17.73 -7.87 -14.58
C ALA A 14 -19.21 -7.85 -15.00
N ALA A 15 -19.70 -6.71 -15.53
CA ALA A 15 -21.03 -6.65 -16.14
C ALA A 15 -21.05 -7.40 -17.50
N ALA A 16 -19.94 -7.39 -18.24
CA ALA A 16 -19.81 -8.05 -19.56
C ALA A 16 -20.03 -9.54 -19.44
N ASP A 17 -19.31 -10.13 -18.49
CA ASP A 17 -19.30 -11.58 -18.24
C ASP A 17 -20.68 -12.08 -17.76
N LYS A 18 -21.53 -11.20 -17.23
CA LYS A 18 -22.90 -11.52 -16.80
C LYS A 18 -23.93 -11.44 -17.92
N GLY A 19 -23.52 -11.14 -19.16
CA GLY A 19 -24.42 -11.02 -20.31
C GLY A 19 -25.42 -9.87 -20.14
N SER A 20 -25.00 -8.74 -19.58
CA SER A 20 -25.90 -7.62 -19.27
C SER A 20 -26.37 -6.84 -20.50
N VAL A 21 -25.89 -7.14 -21.70
CA VAL A 21 -26.37 -6.52 -22.95
C VAL A 21 -27.67 -7.22 -23.37
N ARG A 22 -28.80 -6.70 -22.88
CA ARG A 22 -30.13 -7.28 -23.13
C ARG A 22 -30.97 -6.43 -24.10
N SER A 23 -30.49 -5.23 -24.40
CA SER A 23 -31.16 -4.26 -25.26
C SER A 23 -30.15 -3.42 -26.06
N TRP A 24 -30.63 -2.75 -27.10
CA TRP A 24 -29.84 -1.80 -27.89
C TRP A 24 -29.35 -0.60 -27.06
N SER A 25 -30.12 -0.15 -26.07
CA SER A 25 -29.69 0.90 -25.14
C SER A 25 -28.57 0.47 -24.21
N ASP A 26 -28.54 -0.80 -23.80
CA ASP A 26 -27.40 -1.35 -23.05
C ASP A 26 -26.17 -1.34 -23.95
N LEU A 27 -26.33 -1.78 -25.19
CA LEU A 27 -25.25 -1.89 -26.14
C LEU A 27 -24.61 -0.52 -26.47
N GLN A 28 -25.42 0.53 -26.58
CA GLN A 28 -24.93 1.90 -26.77
C GLN A 28 -24.20 2.44 -25.53
N ARG A 29 -24.76 2.23 -24.33
CA ARG A 29 -24.09 2.61 -23.07
C ARG A 29 -22.75 1.90 -22.92
N TRP A 30 -22.69 0.63 -23.33
CA TRP A 30 -21.49 -0.18 -23.34
C TRP A 30 -20.43 0.36 -24.29
N HIS A 31 -20.82 0.74 -25.50
CA HIS A 31 -19.94 1.36 -26.48
C HIS A 31 -19.31 2.65 -25.94
N ASP A 32 -20.12 3.55 -25.38
CA ASP A 32 -19.67 4.82 -24.84
C ASP A 32 -18.70 4.63 -23.66
N GLU A 33 -18.98 3.68 -22.76
CA GLU A 33 -18.10 3.39 -21.62
C GLU A 33 -16.76 2.80 -22.07
N VAL A 34 -16.75 1.88 -23.04
CA VAL A 34 -15.51 1.31 -23.62
C VAL A 34 -14.66 2.40 -24.27
N LEU A 35 -15.28 3.31 -25.04
CA LEU A 35 -14.56 4.41 -25.66
C LEU A 35 -14.00 5.39 -24.63
N GLY A 36 -14.77 5.70 -23.58
CA GLY A 36 -14.31 6.52 -22.46
C GLY A 36 -13.10 5.90 -21.75
N LEU A 37 -13.16 4.59 -21.48
CA LEU A 37 -12.07 3.84 -20.87
C LEU A 37 -10.84 3.80 -21.78
N LEU A 38 -11.00 3.54 -23.08
CA LEU A 38 -9.89 3.54 -24.04
C LEU A 38 -9.20 4.91 -24.12
N ARG A 39 -9.97 6.01 -24.16
CA ARG A 39 -9.44 7.39 -24.15
C ARG A 39 -8.66 7.70 -22.86
N SER A 40 -9.03 7.08 -21.74
CA SER A 40 -8.34 7.28 -20.46
C SER A 40 -7.06 6.44 -20.28
N VAL A 41 -6.89 5.39 -21.10
CA VAL A 41 -5.81 4.40 -20.97
C VAL A 41 -4.74 4.58 -22.05
N LEU A 42 -5.15 4.89 -23.28
CA LEU A 42 -4.24 5.01 -24.40
C LEU A 42 -4.00 6.50 -24.70
N PRO A 43 -2.74 6.97 -24.78
CA PRO A 43 -2.41 8.28 -25.36
C PRO A 43 -2.54 8.20 -26.89
N LEU A 44 -3.65 7.66 -27.38
CA LEU A 44 -3.97 7.66 -28.80
C LEU A 44 -4.49 9.04 -29.15
N ASP A 45 -3.83 9.67 -30.12
CA ASP A 45 -4.26 10.90 -30.74
C ASP A 45 -5.76 10.83 -31.03
N HIS A 46 -6.49 11.87 -30.65
CA HIS A 46 -7.96 11.93 -30.67
C HIS A 46 -8.52 11.45 -32.02
N ASP A 47 -7.79 11.72 -33.11
CA ASP A 47 -8.08 11.35 -34.48
C ASP A 47 -8.20 9.83 -34.71
N ARG A 48 -7.46 8.98 -34.00
CA ARG A 48 -7.54 7.51 -34.19
C ARG A 48 -8.72 6.89 -33.46
N VAL A 49 -9.06 7.39 -32.28
CA VAL A 49 -10.29 6.99 -31.56
C VAL A 49 -11.52 7.50 -32.34
N ASP A 50 -11.43 8.70 -32.89
CA ASP A 50 -12.49 9.28 -33.71
C ASP A 50 -12.59 8.62 -35.10
N LEU A 51 -11.51 8.09 -35.70
CA LEU A 51 -11.59 7.28 -36.92
C LEU A 51 -12.38 5.99 -36.70
N PHE A 52 -12.23 5.39 -35.51
CA PHE A 52 -13.02 4.23 -35.08
C PHE A 52 -14.47 4.59 -34.75
N ALA A 53 -14.70 5.76 -34.14
CA ALA A 53 -16.05 6.32 -34.01
C ALA A 53 -16.64 6.76 -35.36
N ARG A 54 -15.83 7.00 -36.40
CA ARG A 54 -16.26 7.40 -37.75
C ARG A 54 -16.45 6.22 -38.71
N HIS A 55 -16.31 4.97 -38.25
CA HIS A 55 -16.83 3.83 -39.00
C HIS A 55 -18.32 4.13 -39.32
N PRO A 56 -18.88 3.70 -40.47
CA PRO A 56 -20.24 4.04 -40.96
C PRO A 56 -21.42 3.72 -40.03
N THR A 57 -21.18 3.43 -38.76
CA THR A 57 -22.14 3.18 -37.69
C THR A 57 -22.40 4.39 -36.78
N HIS A 58 -21.82 5.59 -37.02
CA HIS A 58 -21.97 6.72 -36.07
C HIS A 58 -22.54 8.02 -36.68
N SER A 59 -22.28 8.34 -37.95
CA SER A 59 -22.83 9.55 -38.59
C SER A 59 -24.17 9.30 -39.31
N THR A 60 -24.39 8.11 -39.84
CA THR A 60 -25.67 7.61 -40.39
C THR A 60 -26.64 7.20 -39.29
N TYR A 61 -26.12 6.70 -38.17
CA TYR A 61 -26.91 6.16 -37.06
C TYR A 61 -27.87 7.17 -36.43
N ARG A 62 -27.44 8.43 -36.24
CA ARG A 62 -28.26 9.47 -35.59
C ARG A 62 -29.48 9.91 -36.41
N ARG A 63 -29.49 9.67 -37.74
CA ARG A 63 -30.60 10.04 -38.63
C ARG A 63 -31.63 8.91 -38.79
N ASP A 64 -31.20 7.66 -38.67
CA ASP A 64 -32.06 6.48 -38.89
C ASP A 64 -32.65 5.89 -37.59
N VAL A 65 -32.38 6.49 -36.42
CA VAL A 65 -32.87 6.05 -35.07
C VAL A 65 -34.40 5.97 -34.98
N GLY A 66 -35.13 6.66 -35.86
CA GLY A 66 -36.59 6.56 -35.93
C GLY A 66 -37.12 5.40 -36.77
N TYR A 67 -36.30 4.77 -37.63
CA TYR A 67 -36.79 3.94 -38.75
C TYR A 67 -36.29 2.49 -38.76
N LEU A 68 -35.21 2.15 -38.04
CA LEU A 68 -34.60 0.80 -38.07
C LEU A 68 -34.87 -0.05 -36.83
N ALA A 69 -36.05 0.12 -36.22
CA ALA A 69 -36.51 -0.75 -35.14
C ALA A 69 -36.74 -2.22 -35.57
N GLU A 70 -36.52 -2.57 -36.84
CA GLU A 70 -36.73 -3.94 -37.35
C GLU A 70 -35.46 -4.51 -38.01
N ARG A 71 -34.63 -5.13 -37.15
CA ARG A 71 -33.79 -6.32 -37.38
C ARG A 71 -32.91 -6.37 -38.63
N ASN A 72 -31.62 -5.99 -38.48
CA ASN A 72 -30.52 -6.65 -39.20
C ASN A 72 -29.66 -7.48 -38.21
N PRO A 73 -29.93 -8.79 -38.04
CA PRO A 73 -29.22 -9.65 -37.09
C PRO A 73 -27.70 -9.70 -37.32
N THR A 74 -27.27 -9.49 -38.57
CA THR A 74 -25.86 -9.50 -38.98
C THR A 74 -25.10 -8.31 -38.38
N GLU A 75 -25.70 -7.11 -38.39
CA GLU A 75 -25.10 -5.89 -37.83
C GLU A 75 -25.02 -5.95 -36.30
N GLU A 76 -26.05 -6.48 -35.65
CA GLU A 76 -26.05 -6.73 -34.21
C GLU A 76 -24.93 -7.70 -33.81
N GLN A 77 -24.75 -8.78 -34.58
CA GLN A 77 -23.71 -9.78 -34.33
C GLN A 77 -22.29 -9.24 -34.60
N GLU A 78 -22.12 -8.40 -35.63
CA GLU A 78 -20.85 -7.74 -35.93
C GLU A 78 -20.46 -6.77 -34.79
N LEU A 79 -21.43 -6.00 -34.29
CA LEU A 79 -21.19 -5.04 -33.22
C LEU A 79 -20.87 -5.72 -31.88
N LYS A 80 -21.58 -6.81 -31.55
CA LYS A 80 -21.22 -7.68 -30.40
C LYS A 80 -19.79 -8.20 -30.53
N SER A 81 -19.43 -8.72 -31.71
CA SER A 81 -18.07 -9.23 -31.97
C SER A 81 -16.99 -8.15 -31.82
N LYS A 82 -17.29 -6.89 -32.20
CA LYS A 82 -16.37 -5.75 -32.01
C LYS A 82 -16.23 -5.40 -30.52
N LEU A 83 -17.34 -5.36 -29.77
CA LEU A 83 -17.32 -5.10 -28.33
C LEU A 83 -16.57 -6.18 -27.55
N ASP A 84 -16.73 -7.45 -27.93
CA ASP A 84 -16.00 -8.57 -27.32
C ASP A 84 -14.49 -8.44 -27.54
N ARG A 85 -14.07 -8.09 -28.77
CA ARG A 85 -12.66 -7.85 -29.07
C ARG A 85 -12.07 -6.72 -28.22
N LEU A 86 -12.79 -5.60 -28.09
CA LEU A 86 -12.33 -4.46 -27.27
C LEU A 86 -12.28 -4.80 -25.79
N SER A 87 -13.29 -5.52 -25.29
CA SER A 87 -13.33 -5.98 -23.90
C SER A 87 -12.15 -6.91 -23.59
N ASN A 88 -11.78 -7.78 -24.53
CA ASN A 88 -10.60 -8.64 -24.40
C ASN A 88 -9.29 -7.86 -24.40
N ILE A 89 -9.15 -6.80 -25.23
CA ILE A 89 -7.98 -5.92 -25.20
C ILE A 89 -7.86 -5.23 -23.84
N LEU A 90 -8.95 -4.65 -23.34
CA LEU A 90 -8.97 -3.99 -22.04
C LEU A 90 -8.66 -4.96 -20.88
N ARG A 91 -9.17 -6.20 -20.96
CA ARG A 91 -8.83 -7.28 -20.01
C ARG A 91 -7.35 -7.62 -20.05
N GLY A 92 -6.75 -7.68 -21.24
CA GLY A 92 -5.31 -7.88 -21.41
C GLY A 92 -4.49 -6.77 -20.76
N ILE A 93 -4.86 -5.50 -21.00
CA ILE A 93 -4.22 -4.34 -20.38
C ILE A 93 -4.34 -4.39 -18.85
N LEU A 94 -5.53 -4.69 -18.32
CA LEU A 94 -5.74 -4.80 -16.87
C LEU A 94 -4.86 -5.91 -16.27
N THR A 95 -4.82 -7.08 -16.92
CA THR A 95 -3.98 -8.20 -16.49
C THR A 95 -2.49 -7.82 -16.47
N GLU A 96 -2.03 -7.09 -17.49
CA GLU A 96 -0.64 -6.62 -17.54
C GLU A 96 -0.34 -5.59 -16.45
N LEU A 97 -1.27 -4.67 -16.17
CA LEU A 97 -1.11 -3.69 -15.10
C LEU A 97 -1.11 -4.34 -13.72
N ASP A 98 -1.99 -5.31 -13.48
CA ASP A 98 -2.03 -6.07 -12.22
C ASP A 98 -0.74 -6.89 -12.04
N ALA A 99 -0.23 -7.51 -13.10
CA ALA A 99 1.04 -8.24 -13.09
C ALA A 99 2.23 -7.30 -12.80
N ARG A 100 2.25 -6.10 -13.39
CA ARG A 100 3.27 -5.07 -13.10
C ARG A 100 3.19 -4.63 -11.63
N ARG A 101 2.00 -4.32 -11.12
CA ARG A 101 1.77 -3.94 -9.71
C ARG A 101 2.23 -5.04 -8.76
N ALA A 102 1.98 -6.31 -9.10
CA ALA A 102 2.45 -7.45 -8.30
C ALA A 102 3.98 -7.64 -8.33
N SER A 103 4.64 -7.17 -9.40
CA SER A 103 6.10 -7.22 -9.54
C SER A 103 6.84 -6.01 -8.92
N GLU A 104 6.10 -4.95 -8.56
CA GLU A 104 6.66 -3.78 -7.87
C GLU A 104 6.90 -4.10 -6.39
N PRO A 105 8.01 -3.62 -5.77
CA PRO A 105 8.22 -3.79 -4.34
C PRO A 105 7.11 -3.07 -3.55
N GLN A 106 6.16 -3.84 -3.01
CA GLN A 106 5.11 -3.31 -2.14
C GLN A 106 5.49 -3.52 -0.68
N LEU A 107 5.44 -2.44 0.09
CA LEU A 107 5.56 -2.52 1.54
C LEU A 107 4.16 -2.79 2.10
N ALA A 108 3.72 -4.06 2.12
CA ALA A 108 2.42 -4.43 2.66
C ALA A 108 2.51 -4.67 4.18
N PRO A 109 1.43 -4.45 4.96
CA PRO A 109 1.40 -4.76 6.40
C PRO A 109 1.81 -6.20 6.74
N THR A 110 1.51 -7.16 5.84
CA THR A 110 1.89 -8.57 5.95
C THR A 110 3.40 -8.83 5.83
N GLY A 111 4.16 -7.90 5.22
CA GLY A 111 5.63 -7.95 5.13
C GLY A 111 6.36 -7.25 6.28
N LEU A 112 5.61 -6.64 7.22
CA LEU A 112 6.19 -5.99 8.40
C LEU A 112 6.73 -7.03 9.40
N HIS A 113 7.49 -6.54 10.38
CA HIS A 113 7.94 -7.35 11.50
C HIS A 113 6.74 -8.01 12.20
N PRO A 114 6.80 -9.30 12.60
CA PRO A 114 5.66 -10.02 13.14
C PRO A 114 4.96 -9.31 14.32
N TRP A 115 5.71 -8.60 15.17
CA TRP A 115 5.12 -7.82 16.26
C TRP A 115 4.24 -6.69 15.77
N ILE A 116 4.66 -6.00 14.71
CA ILE A 116 3.90 -4.89 14.12
C ILE A 116 2.73 -5.45 13.34
N ALA A 117 2.96 -6.42 12.44
CA ALA A 117 1.91 -7.02 11.62
C ALA A 117 0.75 -7.55 12.48
N ALA A 118 1.06 -8.30 13.55
CA ALA A 118 0.05 -8.85 14.45
C ALA A 118 -0.74 -7.77 15.22
N ALA A 119 -0.17 -6.58 15.41
CA ALA A 119 -0.80 -5.51 16.17
C ALA A 119 -1.69 -4.61 15.30
N VAL A 120 -1.41 -4.53 13.99
CA VAL A 120 -1.99 -3.49 13.13
C VAL A 120 -2.87 -4.00 12.01
N VAL A 121 -2.82 -5.30 11.66
CA VAL A 121 -3.47 -5.80 10.43
C VAL A 121 -4.98 -5.55 10.41
N ASP A 122 -5.68 -5.76 11.53
CA ASP A 122 -7.13 -5.55 11.61
C ASP A 122 -7.46 -4.06 11.52
N LEU A 123 -6.77 -3.23 12.30
CA LEU A 123 -6.92 -1.76 12.26
C LEU A 123 -6.64 -1.20 10.87
N TRP A 124 -5.63 -1.73 10.18
CA TRP A 124 -5.28 -1.33 8.82
C TRP A 124 -6.40 -1.66 7.83
N ASN A 125 -6.90 -2.89 7.86
CA ASN A 125 -7.95 -3.35 6.95
C ASN A 125 -9.28 -2.59 7.17
N ASP A 126 -9.53 -2.14 8.40
CA ASP A 126 -10.70 -1.32 8.75
C ASP A 126 -10.51 0.19 8.46
N GLY A 127 -9.34 0.58 7.94
CA GLY A 127 -9.02 1.98 7.57
C GLY A 127 -8.64 2.88 8.76
N HIS A 128 -8.35 2.31 9.92
CA HIS A 128 -7.92 3.01 11.14
C HIS A 128 -6.39 3.21 11.19
N HIS A 129 -5.84 3.86 10.17
CA HIS A 129 -4.40 3.98 9.95
C HIS A 129 -3.64 4.68 11.09
N ARG A 130 -4.21 5.74 11.67
CA ARG A 130 -3.65 6.45 12.82
C ARG A 130 -3.56 5.56 14.05
N GLN A 131 -4.63 4.80 14.33
CA GLN A 131 -4.67 3.87 15.46
C GLN A 131 -3.69 2.71 15.24
N ALA A 132 -3.56 2.22 14.00
CA ALA A 132 -2.55 1.23 13.64
C ALA A 132 -1.13 1.71 13.97
N VAL A 133 -0.79 2.96 13.64
CA VAL A 133 0.54 3.53 13.94
C VAL A 133 0.75 3.72 15.45
N ASP A 134 -0.28 4.13 16.19
CA ASP A 134 -0.24 4.25 17.65
C ASP A 134 0.05 2.89 18.31
N GLU A 135 -0.73 1.88 17.91
CA GLU A 135 -0.64 0.53 18.45
C GLU A 135 0.72 -0.12 18.13
N ALA A 136 1.26 0.11 16.92
CA ALA A 136 2.61 -0.30 16.56
C ALA A 136 3.68 0.30 17.49
N THR A 137 3.56 1.60 17.79
CA THR A 137 4.49 2.30 18.70
C THR A 137 4.41 1.73 20.11
N ARG A 138 3.19 1.51 20.61
CA ARG A 138 2.91 0.92 21.93
C ARG A 138 3.49 -0.49 22.06
N VAL A 139 3.32 -1.33 21.04
CA VAL A 139 3.84 -2.70 21.04
C VAL A 139 5.36 -2.73 21.10
N ILE A 140 6.07 -1.83 20.39
CA ILE A 140 7.53 -1.72 20.50
C ILE A 140 7.93 -1.37 21.93
N GLU A 141 7.27 -0.38 22.54
CA GLU A 141 7.60 0.03 23.90
C GLU A 141 7.42 -1.14 24.89
N ILE A 142 6.31 -1.86 24.81
CA ILE A 142 6.04 -3.04 25.65
C ILE A 142 7.09 -4.13 25.46
N ARG A 143 7.41 -4.46 24.20
CA ARG A 143 8.41 -5.48 23.87
C ARG A 143 9.79 -5.08 24.38
N LEU A 144 10.14 -3.79 24.27
CA LEU A 144 11.41 -3.26 24.73
C LEU A 144 11.51 -3.26 26.26
N LYS A 145 10.46 -2.84 26.96
CA LYS A 145 10.36 -2.91 28.44
C LYS A 145 10.52 -4.33 28.93
N ALA A 146 9.76 -5.27 28.37
CA ALA A 146 9.82 -6.68 28.70
C ALA A 146 11.21 -7.27 28.41
N LYS A 147 11.82 -6.92 27.28
CA LYS A 147 13.15 -7.40 26.89
C LYS A 147 14.25 -6.87 27.81
N LEU A 148 14.14 -5.64 28.30
CA LEU A 148 15.14 -5.04 29.19
C LEU A 148 14.82 -5.19 30.68
N GLY A 149 13.62 -5.66 31.05
CA GLY A 149 13.13 -5.62 32.43
C GLY A 149 13.05 -4.19 32.99
N ARG A 150 12.67 -3.21 32.15
CA ARG A 150 12.69 -1.76 32.49
C ARG A 150 11.32 -1.11 32.39
N GLU A 151 10.48 -1.32 33.39
CA GLU A 151 9.13 -0.75 33.46
C GLU A 151 9.11 0.75 33.84
N ASP A 152 10.20 1.28 34.37
CA ASP A 152 10.33 2.65 34.88
C ASP A 152 10.55 3.72 33.79
N LEU A 153 10.85 3.32 32.55
CA LEU A 153 11.08 4.24 31.42
C LEU A 153 10.06 4.01 30.31
N GLY A 154 9.67 5.07 29.60
CA GLY A 154 8.88 5.01 28.38
C GLY A 154 9.43 5.92 27.29
N GLY A 155 8.91 5.78 26.06
CA GLY A 155 9.25 6.63 24.92
C GLY A 155 10.74 6.87 24.69
N VAL A 156 11.12 8.13 24.52
CA VAL A 156 12.50 8.58 24.24
C VAL A 156 13.50 8.13 25.32
N PRO A 157 13.26 8.32 26.64
CA PRO A 157 14.15 7.80 27.68
C PRO A 157 14.44 6.30 27.56
N LEU A 158 13.42 5.48 27.29
CA LEU A 158 13.58 4.03 27.17
C LEU A 158 14.48 3.65 26.00
N VAL A 159 14.19 4.15 24.79
CA VAL A 159 14.98 3.80 23.59
C VAL A 159 16.41 4.36 23.65
N THR A 160 16.58 5.51 24.30
CA THR A 160 17.90 6.11 24.54
C THR A 160 18.72 5.21 25.45
N ALA A 161 18.16 4.80 26.58
CA ALA A 161 18.82 3.89 27.50
C ALA A 161 19.11 2.53 26.84
N ALA A 162 18.17 2.00 26.05
CA ALA A 162 18.31 0.71 25.39
C ALA A 162 19.55 0.64 24.48
N PHE A 163 19.68 1.57 23.54
CA PHE A 163 20.73 1.54 22.52
C PHE A 163 22.01 2.31 22.89
N ASN A 164 22.08 2.96 24.06
CA ASN A 164 23.26 3.73 24.47
C ASN A 164 24.54 2.87 24.38
N PRO A 165 25.59 3.30 23.65
CA PRO A 165 26.83 2.54 23.49
C PRO A 165 27.67 2.46 24.77
N GLU A 166 27.42 3.28 25.80
CA GLU A 166 28.12 3.18 27.09
C GLU A 166 27.95 1.79 27.74
N PRO A 167 28.94 1.31 28.52
CA PRO A 167 28.79 0.07 29.29
C PRO A 167 27.48 0.03 30.10
N PRO A 168 26.85 -1.17 30.25
CA PRO A 168 25.69 -1.33 31.11
C PRO A 168 26.03 -0.97 32.56
N LYS A 169 25.08 -0.33 33.24
CA LYS A 169 25.18 0.04 34.66
C LYS A 169 24.24 -0.88 35.48
N PRO A 170 24.44 -1.04 36.80
CA PRO A 170 23.50 -1.79 37.63
C PRO A 170 22.05 -1.32 37.43
N GLY A 171 21.13 -2.27 37.20
CA GLY A 171 19.72 -1.98 36.90
C GLY A 171 19.48 -1.28 35.56
N ASN A 172 20.49 -1.17 34.69
CA ASN A 172 20.40 -0.44 33.43
C ASN A 172 21.03 -1.24 32.28
N PRO A 173 20.39 -2.36 31.89
CA PRO A 173 20.87 -3.20 30.80
C PRO A 173 20.81 -2.48 29.45
N ARG A 174 21.54 -3.03 28.49
CA ARG A 174 21.71 -2.45 27.15
C ARG A 174 21.39 -3.47 26.06
N LEU A 175 20.84 -2.99 24.96
CA LEU A 175 20.76 -3.75 23.72
C LEU A 175 22.08 -3.68 22.95
N ARG A 176 22.52 -4.83 22.44
CA ARG A 176 23.76 -4.97 21.67
C ARG A 176 23.60 -5.78 20.39
N PHE A 177 24.10 -5.23 19.29
CA PHE A 177 24.23 -5.95 18.02
C PHE A 177 25.49 -6.83 18.04
N ARG A 178 25.33 -8.15 17.85
CA ARG A 178 26.45 -9.11 17.86
C ARG A 178 27.25 -9.16 16.57
N SER A 179 26.70 -8.63 15.48
CA SER A 179 27.30 -8.68 14.14
C SER A 179 28.51 -7.73 13.96
N TYR A 180 28.86 -6.95 15.00
CA TYR A 180 29.96 -6.00 14.96
C TYR A 180 30.99 -6.31 16.05
N THR A 181 32.28 -6.15 15.73
CA THR A 181 33.36 -6.20 16.71
C THR A 181 33.15 -5.16 17.79
N ASP A 182 33.14 -5.60 19.06
CA ASP A 182 32.86 -4.74 20.21
C ASP A 182 33.76 -3.49 20.22
N ARG A 183 33.17 -2.35 20.57
CA ARG A 183 33.82 -1.03 20.64
C ARG A 183 34.49 -0.52 19.35
N SER A 184 34.36 -1.20 18.23
CA SER A 184 34.80 -0.68 16.93
C SER A 184 34.00 0.55 16.52
N ARG A 185 34.53 1.34 15.57
CA ARG A 185 33.79 2.49 15.01
C ARG A 185 32.46 2.07 14.39
N ALA A 186 32.44 0.95 13.67
CA ALA A 186 31.21 0.40 13.07
C ALA A 186 30.19 0.01 14.15
N TRP A 187 30.63 -0.62 15.23
CA TRP A 187 29.78 -0.94 16.38
C TRP A 187 29.19 0.33 17.00
N THR A 188 30.01 1.35 17.27
CA THR A 188 29.52 2.60 17.88
C THR A 188 28.51 3.30 16.99
N ASN A 189 28.78 3.37 15.68
CA ASN A 189 27.87 3.98 14.70
C ASN A 189 26.54 3.21 14.60
N ALA A 190 26.56 1.89 14.62
CA ALA A 190 25.34 1.08 14.57
C ALA A 190 24.43 1.34 15.78
N HIS A 191 25.00 1.39 16.99
CA HIS A 191 24.24 1.63 18.22
C HIS A 191 23.73 3.08 18.30
N GLN A 192 24.57 4.06 17.98
CA GLN A 192 24.14 5.47 17.94
C GLN A 192 23.09 5.72 16.85
N GLY A 193 23.25 5.11 15.68
CA GLY A 193 22.28 5.20 14.59
C GLY A 193 20.93 4.62 14.98
N ALA A 194 20.90 3.41 15.54
CA ALA A 194 19.68 2.80 16.06
C ALA A 194 19.03 3.65 17.16
N MET A 195 19.85 4.21 18.06
CA MET A 195 19.38 5.12 19.11
C MET A 195 18.71 6.37 18.53
N HIS A 196 19.37 7.10 17.63
CA HIS A 196 18.82 8.31 17.03
C HIS A 196 17.58 8.04 16.17
N PHE A 197 17.57 6.94 15.43
CA PHE A 197 16.41 6.51 14.66
C PHE A 197 15.22 6.20 15.57
N ALA A 198 15.45 5.47 16.66
CA ALA A 198 14.42 5.15 17.63
C ALA A 198 13.87 6.41 18.32
N GLN A 199 14.75 7.35 18.70
CA GLN A 199 14.35 8.65 19.22
C GLN A 199 13.48 9.41 18.21
N GLY A 200 13.90 9.45 16.94
CA GLY A 200 13.12 10.05 15.86
C GLY A 200 11.73 9.43 15.70
N CYS A 201 11.63 8.09 15.75
CA CYS A 201 10.33 7.40 15.74
C CYS A 201 9.46 7.83 16.94
N MET A 202 10.01 7.77 18.15
CA MET A 202 9.27 8.11 19.38
C MET A 202 8.89 9.59 19.46
N MET A 203 9.65 10.50 18.86
CA MET A 203 9.36 11.94 18.88
C MET A 203 8.51 12.41 17.71
N ARG A 204 8.68 11.84 16.52
CA ARG A 204 7.98 12.32 15.32
C ARG A 204 6.73 11.51 15.04
N ILE A 205 6.86 10.20 14.98
CA ILE A 205 5.75 9.30 14.58
C ILE A 205 4.70 9.27 15.68
N ARG A 206 5.10 9.21 16.95
CA ARG A 206 4.16 9.31 18.07
C ARG A 206 3.47 10.68 18.14
N ASN A 207 4.21 11.78 17.96
CA ASN A 207 3.64 13.13 18.03
C ASN A 207 2.70 13.45 16.84
N LEU A 208 2.88 12.78 15.69
CA LEU A 208 1.93 12.82 14.57
C LEU A 208 0.50 12.43 14.99
N LEU A 209 0.36 11.66 16.07
CA LEU A 209 -0.90 11.12 16.56
C LEU A 209 -1.54 11.98 17.67
N GLU A 210 -0.73 12.74 18.41
CA GLU A 210 -1.17 13.48 19.60
C GLU A 210 -1.61 14.93 19.29
N HIS A 211 -1.17 15.53 18.18
CA HIS A 211 -1.42 16.95 17.86
C HIS A 211 -2.14 17.24 16.53
N HIS A 212 -2.41 16.22 15.71
CA HIS A 212 -3.17 16.37 14.47
C HIS A 212 -4.53 15.69 14.60
N ALA A 213 -5.62 16.47 14.45
CA ALA A 213 -6.99 15.93 14.48
C ALA A 213 -7.35 15.15 13.20
N GLU A 214 -6.53 15.29 12.15
CA GLU A 214 -6.76 14.67 10.84
C GLU A 214 -6.07 13.31 10.74
N GLU A 215 -6.77 12.36 10.11
CA GLU A 215 -6.24 11.04 9.79
C GLU A 215 -5.07 11.18 8.78
N PRO A 216 -3.91 10.55 9.02
CA PRO A 216 -2.82 10.59 8.05
C PRO A 216 -3.24 9.89 6.75
N SER A 217 -2.63 10.27 5.64
CA SER A 217 -2.78 9.49 4.41
C SER A 217 -2.28 8.06 4.62
N GLU A 218 -2.88 7.11 3.90
CA GLU A 218 -2.48 5.70 3.95
C GLU A 218 -0.97 5.55 3.70
N GLN A 219 -0.42 6.26 2.72
CA GLN A 219 1.01 6.25 2.43
C GLN A 219 1.88 6.68 3.62
N VAL A 220 1.53 7.79 4.30
CA VAL A 220 2.28 8.29 5.46
C VAL A 220 2.19 7.31 6.63
N ALA A 221 1.02 6.70 6.84
CA ALA A 221 0.85 5.68 7.86
C ALA A 221 1.68 4.42 7.54
N LEU A 222 1.69 3.98 6.28
CA LEU A 222 2.45 2.82 5.83
C LEU A 222 3.96 3.00 6.00
N GLU A 223 4.47 4.18 5.65
CA GLU A 223 5.88 4.55 5.85
C GLU A 223 6.24 4.58 7.34
N SER A 224 5.33 5.10 8.17
CA SER A 224 5.49 5.10 9.63
C SER A 224 5.55 3.67 10.18
N LEU A 225 4.66 2.78 9.74
CA LEU A 225 4.67 1.36 10.09
C LEU A 225 5.94 0.66 9.59
N GLY A 226 6.45 1.01 8.41
CA GLY A 226 7.72 0.53 7.88
C GLY A 226 8.91 0.91 8.77
N ALA A 227 8.96 2.18 9.22
CA ALA A 227 9.99 2.67 10.14
C ALA A 227 9.93 1.94 11.50
N LEU A 228 8.73 1.82 12.08
CA LEU A 228 8.50 1.10 13.34
C LEU A 228 8.85 -0.40 13.20
N SER A 229 8.52 -1.01 12.06
CA SER A 229 8.88 -2.39 11.75
C SER A 229 10.40 -2.60 11.66
N LEU A 230 11.14 -1.64 11.11
CA LEU A 230 12.61 -1.70 11.10
C LEU A 230 13.17 -1.60 12.52
N LEU A 231 12.66 -0.68 13.34
CA LEU A 231 13.03 -0.57 14.74
C LEU A 231 12.73 -1.87 15.51
N ALA A 232 11.56 -2.48 15.28
CA ALA A 232 11.20 -3.75 15.89
C ALA A 232 12.20 -4.87 15.55
N ARG A 233 12.68 -4.95 14.30
CA ARG A 233 13.74 -5.91 13.91
C ARG A 233 15.03 -5.68 14.70
N TRP A 234 15.48 -4.43 14.81
CA TRP A 234 16.70 -4.11 15.56
C TRP A 234 16.56 -4.42 17.05
N VAL A 235 15.38 -4.18 17.62
CA VAL A 235 15.09 -4.57 19.00
C VAL A 235 15.10 -6.08 19.14
N ASP A 236 14.49 -6.82 18.22
CA ASP A 236 14.37 -8.28 18.28
C ASP A 236 15.72 -9.00 18.09
N GLU A 237 16.54 -8.57 17.12
CA GLU A 237 17.85 -9.18 16.85
C GLU A 237 18.90 -8.84 17.93
N ALA A 238 18.77 -7.70 18.59
CA ALA A 238 19.74 -7.27 19.60
C ALA A 238 19.67 -8.16 20.85
N VAL A 239 20.82 -8.38 21.46
CA VAL A 239 20.90 -9.12 22.72
C VAL A 239 20.96 -8.17 23.90
N VAL A 240 20.44 -8.62 25.03
CA VAL A 240 20.53 -7.89 26.29
C VAL A 240 21.90 -8.16 26.91
N VAL A 241 22.58 -7.10 27.32
CA VAL A 241 23.83 -7.16 28.08
C VAL A 241 23.65 -6.41 29.38
N GLU A 242 23.88 -7.12 30.48
CA GLU A 242 23.78 -6.60 31.84
C GLU A 242 25.14 -6.15 32.39
N HIS A 243 25.11 -5.42 33.51
CA HIS A 243 26.31 -5.08 34.22
C HIS A 243 26.89 -6.31 34.93
N SER A 244 28.04 -6.79 34.47
CA SER A 244 28.82 -7.76 35.21
C SER A 244 29.73 -7.03 36.20
N PRO A 245 29.65 -7.30 37.52
CA PRO A 245 30.63 -6.78 38.46
C PRO A 245 32.01 -7.37 38.10
N SER A 246 33.03 -6.51 38.05
CA SER A 246 34.41 -6.97 37.91
C SER A 246 34.72 -7.95 39.05
N ARG A 247 35.03 -9.22 38.71
CA ARG A 247 35.57 -10.16 39.69
C ARG A 247 36.90 -9.58 40.15
N GLY A 248 36.93 -9.13 41.40
CA GLY A 248 38.15 -8.70 42.08
C GLY A 248 39.08 -9.87 42.37
#